data_AF-A0A350CJJ7-F1
#
_entry.id   AF-A0A350CJJ7-F1
#
_cell.length_a   1.000
_cell.length_b   1.000
_cell.length_c   1.000
_cell.angle_alpha   90.00
_cell.angle_beta   90.00
_cell.angle_gamma   90.00
#
_symmetry.space_group_name_H-M   'P 1'
#
loop_
_entity.id
_entity.type
_entity.pdbx_description
1 polymer ?
#
loop_
_entity_poly.entity_id
_entity_poly.type
_entity_poly.pdbx_seq_one_letter_code
_entity_poly.pdbx_strand_id
1 'polypeptide(L)'
;MGYWKAILSILLMLLLIIVLGVTVSCVVKGPVALLFTLTFFIVGQFFHDFMIRKLAGVEKGTGTVESMILIAQHRNPEVGMDVSEATLNVVRAADQGLDGVLRGFSMIVPDFAVFNRASMYVENRFDVPFRDVLLPSVVVFFGFLIPCILIGGALLKFRELEAK
;
A
#
# COMPACT_ATOMS: atom_id res chain seq x y z
N MET A 1 -8.32 27.73 -11.21
CA MET A 1 -6.94 27.22 -11.13
C MET A 1 -6.83 25.85 -10.47
N GLY A 2 -7.62 25.55 -9.43
CA GLY A 2 -7.61 24.22 -8.78
C GLY A 2 -7.95 23.03 -9.68
N TYR A 3 -8.85 23.19 -10.66
CA TYR A 3 -9.28 22.11 -11.54
C TYR A 3 -8.14 21.45 -12.34
N TRP A 4 -7.25 22.24 -12.95
CA TRP A 4 -6.08 21.73 -13.66
C TRP A 4 -5.14 20.94 -12.74
N LYS A 5 -4.93 21.44 -11.51
CA LYS A 5 -4.09 20.77 -10.49
C LYS A 5 -4.67 19.41 -10.08
N ALA A 6 -6.00 19.31 -9.97
CA ALA A 6 -6.67 18.05 -9.66
C ALA A 6 -6.59 17.05 -10.82
N ILE A 7 -6.78 17.51 -12.07
CA ILE A 7 -6.57 16.67 -13.26
C ILE A 7 -5.14 16.13 -13.29
N LEU A 8 -4.14 16.97 -13.00
CA LEU A 8 -2.75 16.54 -12.98
C LEU A 8 -2.50 15.46 -11.92
N SER A 9 -3.09 15.58 -10.73
CA SER A 9 -2.98 14.56 -9.67
C SER A 9 -3.60 13.22 -10.10
N ILE A 10 -4.77 13.24 -10.74
CA ILE A 10 -5.42 12.03 -11.25
C ILE A 10 -4.61 11.42 -12.42
N LEU A 11 -4.01 12.26 -13.27
CA LEU A 11 -3.14 11.80 -14.36
C LEU A 11 -1.89 11.11 -13.82
N LEU A 12 -1.28 11.64 -12.76
CA LEU A 12 -0.14 11.00 -12.09
C LEU A 12 -0.53 9.64 -11.47
N MET A 13 -1.74 9.53 -10.90
CA MET A 13 -2.28 8.27 -10.41
C MET A 13 -2.39 7.23 -11.54
N LEU A 14 -2.98 7.64 -12.68
CA LEU A 14 -3.15 6.78 -13.84
C LEU A 14 -1.82 6.31 -14.40
N LEU A 15 -0.85 7.23 -14.55
CA LEU A 15 0.50 6.88 -15.02
C LEU A 15 1.19 5.91 -14.07
N LEU A 16 1.06 6.08 -12.76
CA LEU A 16 1.67 5.19 -11.78
C LEU A 16 1.11 3.76 -11.91
N ILE A 17 -0.21 3.61 -12.08
CA ILE A 17 -0.87 2.31 -12.29
C ILE A 17 -0.36 1.65 -13.57
N ILE A 18 -0.21 2.41 -14.65
CA ILE A 18 0.30 1.91 -15.93
C ILE A 18 1.75 1.42 -15.77
N VAL A 19 2.62 2.21 -15.13
CA VAL A 19 4.04 1.87 -14.92
C VAL A 19 4.17 0.57 -14.11
N LEU A 20 3.42 0.44 -13.01
CA LEU A 20 3.41 -0.78 -12.21
C LEU A 20 2.93 -1.98 -13.04
N GLY A 21 1.85 -1.81 -13.81
CA GLY A 21 1.33 -2.89 -14.65
C GLY A 21 2.28 -3.33 -15.75
N VAL A 22 2.94 -2.39 -16.41
CA VAL A 22 3.94 -2.69 -17.42
C VAL A 22 5.13 -3.43 -16.79
N THR A 23 5.59 -2.99 -15.62
CA THR A 23 6.72 -3.62 -14.92
C THR A 23 6.41 -5.08 -14.57
N VAL A 24 5.20 -5.35 -14.07
CA VAL A 24 4.76 -6.71 -13.72
C VAL A 24 4.56 -7.56 -14.97
N SER A 25 4.07 -6.97 -16.07
CA SER A 25 3.90 -7.67 -17.35
C SER A 25 5.22 -8.15 -17.98
N CYS A 26 6.37 -7.62 -17.55
CA CYS A 26 7.68 -8.14 -17.95
C CYS A 26 7.98 -9.54 -17.38
N VAL A 27 7.29 -9.95 -16.29
CA VAL A 27 7.50 -11.24 -15.61
C VAL A 27 6.36 -12.22 -15.88
N VAL A 28 5.11 -11.75 -15.84
CA VAL A 28 3.92 -12.62 -15.89
C VAL A 28 3.09 -12.38 -17.15
N LYS A 29 2.26 -13.39 -17.51
CA LYS A 29 1.32 -13.28 -18.64
C LYS A 29 0.27 -12.20 -18.38
N GLY A 30 -0.21 -11.58 -19.46
CA GLY A 30 -1.16 -10.44 -19.42
C GLY A 30 -2.33 -10.57 -18.43
N PRO A 31 -3.08 -11.68 -18.40
CA PRO A 31 -4.20 -11.84 -17.46
C PRO A 31 -3.77 -11.79 -15.98
N VAL A 32 -2.61 -12.38 -15.67
CA VAL A 32 -2.06 -12.40 -14.29
C VAL A 32 -1.55 -11.01 -13.91
N ALA A 33 -0.92 -10.29 -14.85
CA ALA A 33 -0.47 -8.92 -14.62
C ALA A 33 -1.65 -8.00 -14.28
N LEU A 34 -2.79 -8.16 -14.96
CA LEU A 34 -3.99 -7.37 -14.72
C LEU A 34 -4.61 -7.65 -13.35
N LEU A 35 -4.70 -8.92 -12.94
CA LEU A 35 -5.19 -9.27 -11.60
C LEU A 35 -4.27 -8.71 -10.52
N PHE A 36 -2.96 -8.76 -10.74
CA PHE A 36 -1.98 -8.20 -9.82
C PHE A 36 -2.13 -6.68 -9.68
N THR A 37 -2.20 -5.93 -10.80
CA THR A 37 -2.33 -4.47 -10.76
C THR A 37 -3.63 -4.02 -10.14
N LEU A 38 -4.74 -4.71 -10.45
CA LEU A 38 -6.05 -4.43 -9.86
C LEU A 38 -6.03 -4.64 -8.35
N THR A 39 -5.44 -5.75 -7.90
CA THR A 39 -5.32 -6.05 -6.47
C THR A 39 -4.46 -5.01 -5.76
N PHE A 40 -3.31 -4.66 -6.33
CA PHE A 40 -2.43 -3.61 -5.79
C PHE A 40 -3.11 -2.25 -5.73
N PHE A 41 -3.90 -1.89 -6.74
CA PHE A 41 -4.66 -0.65 -6.75
C PHE A 41 -5.72 -0.62 -5.63
N ILE A 42 -6.50 -1.69 -5.47
CA ILE A 42 -7.53 -1.77 -4.42
C ILE A 42 -6.89 -1.69 -3.03
N VAL A 43 -5.80 -2.43 -2.80
CA VAL A 43 -5.08 -2.41 -1.53
C VAL A 43 -4.46 -1.04 -1.25
N GLY A 44 -3.76 -0.45 -2.22
CA GLY A 44 -3.12 0.86 -2.06
C GLY A 44 -4.10 2.03 -1.90
N GLN A 45 -5.33 1.90 -2.41
CA GLN A 45 -6.36 2.94 -2.27
C GLN A 45 -7.13 2.86 -0.94
N PHE A 46 -7.54 1.66 -0.53
CA PHE A 46 -8.47 1.49 0.60
C PHE A 46 -7.80 0.97 1.87
N PHE A 47 -6.79 0.11 1.75
CA PHE A 47 -6.21 -0.61 2.90
C PHE A 47 -4.87 -0.02 3.36
N HIS A 48 -4.27 0.91 2.61
CA HIS A 48 -3.00 1.53 2.96
C HIS A 48 -3.07 2.35 4.27
N ASP A 49 -4.13 3.17 4.43
CA ASP A 49 -4.35 3.94 5.67
C ASP A 49 -4.57 3.02 6.88
N PHE A 50 -5.30 1.92 6.68
CA PHE A 50 -5.49 0.90 7.71
C PHE A 50 -4.17 0.23 8.11
N MET A 51 -3.32 -0.13 7.14
CA MET A 51 -1.99 -0.69 7.41
C MET A 51 -1.12 0.26 8.24
N ILE A 52 -1.09 1.55 7.91
CA ILE A 52 -0.30 2.55 8.65
C ILE A 52 -0.85 2.72 10.07
N ARG A 53 -2.17 2.79 10.25
CA ARG A 53 -2.80 2.90 11.58
C ARG A 53 -2.52 1.70 12.47
N LYS A 54 -2.55 0.49 11.88
CA LYS A 54 -2.17 -0.75 12.56
C LYS A 54 -0.71 -0.72 13.01
N LEU A 55 0.21 -0.36 12.10
CA LEU A 55 1.63 -0.23 12.40
C LEU A 55 1.95 0.87 13.43
N ALA A 56 1.16 1.93 13.48
CA ALA A 56 1.29 3.02 14.44
C ALA A 56 0.79 2.66 15.85
N GLY A 57 0.20 1.48 16.04
CA GLY A 57 -0.31 1.02 17.34
C GLY A 57 -1.49 1.83 17.87
N VAL A 58 -2.18 2.58 17.00
CA VAL A 58 -3.32 3.42 17.39
C VAL A 58 -4.55 2.56 17.72
N GLU A 59 -4.65 1.35 17.16
CA GLU A 59 -5.71 0.40 17.47
C GLU A 59 -5.25 -0.64 18.49
N LYS A 60 -5.90 -0.68 19.65
CA LYS A 60 -5.63 -1.65 20.72
C LYS A 60 -6.15 -3.05 20.33
N GLY A 61 -5.35 -4.08 20.56
CA GLY A 61 -5.69 -5.49 20.25
C GLY A 61 -5.34 -5.94 18.82
N THR A 62 -4.52 -5.19 18.09
CA THR A 62 -4.33 -5.37 16.63
C THR A 62 -3.45 -6.55 16.21
N GLY A 63 -2.85 -7.30 17.15
CA GLY A 63 -2.14 -8.53 16.83
C GLY A 63 -3.06 -9.47 16.04
N THR A 64 -2.63 -9.91 14.86
CA THR A 64 -3.48 -10.73 13.99
C THR A 64 -3.84 -12.05 14.69
N VAL A 65 -2.87 -12.65 15.37
CA VAL A 65 -3.03 -13.88 16.16
C VAL A 65 -3.73 -13.58 17.48
N GLU A 66 -3.40 -12.48 18.16
CA GLU A 66 -4.10 -12.04 19.37
C GLU A 66 -5.61 -11.83 19.12
N SER A 67 -5.99 -11.12 18.06
CA SER A 67 -7.38 -10.91 17.65
C SER A 67 -8.12 -12.21 17.34
N MET A 68 -7.46 -13.16 16.65
CA MET A 68 -8.06 -14.47 16.35
C MET A 68 -8.37 -15.26 17.63
N ILE A 69 -7.45 -15.25 18.60
CA ILE A 69 -7.63 -15.94 19.88
C ILE A 69 -8.74 -15.27 20.70
N LEU A 70 -8.80 -13.93 20.72
CA LEU A 70 -9.85 -13.18 21.41
C LEU A 70 -11.24 -13.45 20.82
N ILE A 71 -11.36 -13.52 19.49
CA ILE A 71 -12.62 -13.89 18.81
C ILE A 71 -13.03 -15.31 19.19
N ALA A 72 -12.11 -16.27 19.18
CA ALA A 72 -12.39 -17.64 19.60
C ALA A 72 -12.86 -17.71 21.07
N GLN A 73 -12.24 -16.92 21.94
CA GLN A 73 -12.60 -16.80 23.35
C GLN A 73 -13.86 -15.94 23.61
N HIS A 74 -14.44 -15.33 22.58
CA HIS A 74 -15.55 -14.37 22.69
C HIS A 74 -15.27 -13.24 23.69
N ARG A 75 -14.01 -12.78 23.76
CA ARG A 75 -13.58 -11.70 24.67
C ARG A 75 -13.37 -10.40 23.94
N ASN A 76 -13.64 -9.31 24.64
CA ASN A 76 -13.34 -7.97 24.14
C ASN A 76 -11.82 -7.73 24.16
N PRO A 77 -11.22 -7.17 23.09
CA PRO A 77 -9.79 -6.83 23.05
C PRO A 77 -9.26 -5.94 24.18
N GLU A 78 -10.12 -5.22 24.90
CA GLU A 78 -9.68 -4.43 26.07
C GLU A 78 -9.42 -5.26 27.33
N VAL A 79 -9.97 -6.47 27.42
CA VAL A 79 -9.89 -7.33 28.62
C VAL A 79 -8.62 -8.21 28.61
N GLY A 80 -7.99 -8.37 27.44
CA GLY A 80 -6.81 -9.20 27.25
C GLY A 80 -7.12 -10.70 27.17
N MET A 81 -6.11 -11.49 26.82
CA MET A 81 -6.20 -12.95 26.67
C MET A 81 -6.05 -13.68 28.02
N ASP A 82 -6.86 -14.72 28.23
CA ASP A 82 -6.77 -15.61 29.41
C ASP A 82 -5.86 -16.80 29.11
N VAL A 83 -4.57 -16.53 29.06
CA VAL A 83 -3.57 -17.55 28.72
C VAL A 83 -2.36 -17.43 29.65
N SER A 84 -1.64 -18.54 29.82
CA SER A 84 -0.36 -18.57 30.53
C SER A 84 0.62 -17.54 29.93
N GLU A 85 1.45 -16.92 30.77
CA GLU A 85 2.46 -15.93 30.35
C GLU A 85 3.39 -16.46 29.24
N ALA A 86 3.67 -17.76 29.23
CA ALA A 86 4.44 -18.40 28.18
C ALA A 86 3.73 -18.35 26.81
N THR A 87 2.42 -18.64 26.78
CA THR A 87 1.61 -18.57 25.57
C THR A 87 1.45 -17.14 25.08
N LEU A 88 1.28 -16.20 26.01
CA LEU A 88 1.19 -14.76 25.71
C LEU A 88 2.44 -14.25 24.97
N ASN A 89 3.63 -14.67 25.43
CA ASN A 89 4.89 -14.28 24.80
C ASN A 89 5.08 -14.90 23.41
N VAL A 90 4.63 -16.14 23.20
CA VAL A 90 4.68 -16.78 21.88
C VAL A 90 3.74 -16.08 20.89
N VAL A 91 2.53 -15.71 21.33
CA VAL A 91 1.55 -14.99 20.49
C VAL A 91 2.09 -13.62 20.11
N ARG A 92 2.64 -12.86 21.06
CA ARG A 92 3.27 -11.55 20.79
C ARG A 92 4.45 -11.66 19.84
N ALA A 93 5.28 -12.69 19.96
CA ALA A 93 6.40 -12.92 19.05
C ALA A 93 5.91 -13.25 17.62
N ALA A 94 4.85 -14.05 17.49
CA ALA A 94 4.23 -14.36 16.21
C ALA A 94 3.62 -13.11 15.56
N ASP A 95 2.94 -12.27 16.35
CA ASP A 95 2.36 -11.01 15.89
C ASP A 95 3.44 -10.01 15.46
N GLN A 96 4.55 -9.91 16.18
CA GLN A 96 5.70 -9.09 15.75
C GLN A 96 6.27 -9.56 14.41
N GLY A 97 6.30 -10.88 14.17
CA GLY A 97 6.70 -11.44 12.87
C GLY A 97 5.75 -11.03 11.75
N LEU A 98 4.45 -11.15 11.97
CA LEU A 98 3.42 -10.75 11.00
C LEU A 98 3.40 -9.23 10.75
N ASP A 99 3.55 -8.43 11.80
CA ASP A 99 3.65 -6.97 11.69
C ASP A 99 4.92 -6.56 10.94
N GLY A 100 6.02 -7.31 11.09
CA GLY A 100 7.22 -7.16 10.28
C GLY A 100 6.98 -7.37 8.79
N VAL A 101 6.23 -8.42 8.42
CA VAL A 101 5.82 -8.67 7.03
C VAL A 101 4.90 -7.55 6.53
N LEU A 102 3.92 -7.14 7.34
CA LEU A 102 3.00 -6.06 6.99
C LEU A 102 3.73 -4.73 6.76
N ARG A 103 4.77 -4.45 7.56
CA ARG A 103 5.66 -3.30 7.39
C ARG A 103 6.44 -3.35 6.09
N GLY A 104 6.89 -4.54 5.68
CA GLY A 104 7.50 -4.73 4.36
C GLY A 104 6.53 -4.41 3.23
N PHE A 105 5.29 -4.92 3.32
CA PHE A 105 4.25 -4.63 2.34
C PHE A 105 3.86 -3.15 2.30
N SER A 106 3.80 -2.45 3.44
CA SER A 106 3.50 -1.01 3.47
C SER A 106 4.54 -0.14 2.79
N MET A 107 5.79 -0.62 2.71
CA MET A 107 6.85 0.09 1.98
C MET A 107 6.80 -0.18 0.46
N ILE A 108 6.25 -1.32 0.04
CA ILE A 108 6.19 -1.74 -1.37
C ILE A 108 4.92 -1.23 -2.05
N VAL A 109 3.80 -1.20 -1.34
CA VAL A 109 2.51 -0.78 -1.90
C VAL A 109 2.46 0.75 -1.93
N PRO A 110 2.28 1.38 -3.11
CA PRO A 110 2.12 2.83 -3.19
C PRO A 110 0.78 3.27 -2.61
N ASP A 111 0.82 4.40 -1.90
CA ASP A 111 -0.38 5.08 -1.42
C ASP A 111 -1.08 5.81 -2.58
N PHE A 112 -2.18 5.23 -3.06
CA PHE A 112 -2.98 5.87 -4.11
C PHE A 112 -3.94 6.94 -3.57
N ALA A 113 -4.24 6.92 -2.26
CA ALA A 113 -5.15 7.89 -1.64
C ALA A 113 -4.57 9.31 -1.68
N VAL A 114 -3.23 9.46 -1.73
CA VAL A 114 -2.55 10.74 -1.93
C VAL A 114 -3.06 11.48 -3.17
N PHE A 115 -3.26 10.77 -4.28
CA PHE A 115 -3.67 11.37 -5.54
C PHE A 115 -5.12 11.83 -5.54
N ASN A 116 -5.97 11.16 -4.74
CA ASN A 116 -7.39 11.50 -4.57
C ASN A 116 -7.62 12.66 -3.58
N ARG A 117 -6.60 13.15 -2.87
CA ARG A 117 -6.77 14.35 -2.03
C ARG A 117 -7.09 15.59 -2.85
N ALA A 118 -6.55 15.70 -4.08
CA ALA A 118 -6.74 16.88 -4.92
C ALA A 118 -8.19 17.05 -5.41
N SER A 119 -8.93 15.96 -5.63
CA SER A 119 -10.36 16.01 -6.02
C SER A 119 -11.23 16.55 -4.88
N MET A 120 -10.97 16.16 -3.63
CA MET A 120 -11.71 16.66 -2.46
C MET A 120 -11.65 18.18 -2.29
N TYR A 121 -10.52 18.83 -2.62
CA TYR A 121 -10.43 20.29 -2.56
C TYR A 121 -11.27 20.97 -3.65
N VAL A 122 -11.30 20.39 -4.85
CA VAL A 122 -12.11 20.91 -5.97
C VAL A 122 -13.61 20.74 -5.70
N GLU A 123 -14.02 19.62 -5.10
CA GLU A 123 -15.40 19.38 -4.67
C GLU A 123 -15.86 20.43 -3.65
N ASN A 124 -14.99 20.77 -2.70
CA ASN A 124 -15.25 21.79 -1.69
C ASN A 124 -15.04 23.23 -2.21
N ARG A 125 -14.83 23.41 -3.52
CA ARG A 125 -14.60 24.72 -4.18
C ARG A 125 -13.37 25.48 -3.67
N PHE A 126 -12.43 24.79 -3.02
CA PHE A 126 -11.15 25.36 -2.59
C PHE A 126 -10.08 25.18 -3.67
N ASP A 127 -9.08 26.08 -3.68
CA ASP A 127 -7.91 25.88 -4.54
C ASP A 127 -7.05 24.75 -3.99
N VAL A 128 -6.46 23.94 -4.87
CA VAL A 128 -5.60 22.82 -4.48
C VAL A 128 -4.26 23.38 -3.99
N PRO A 129 -3.88 23.17 -2.71
CA PRO A 129 -2.61 23.65 -2.19
C PRO A 129 -1.44 22.89 -2.84
N PHE A 130 -0.49 23.65 -3.39
CA PHE A 130 0.62 23.06 -4.13
C PHE A 130 1.54 22.23 -3.24
N ARG A 131 1.85 22.74 -2.03
CA ARG A 131 2.80 22.12 -1.11
C ARG A 131 2.25 20.88 -0.40
N ASP A 132 0.97 20.91 -0.02
CA ASP A 132 0.40 19.88 0.86
C ASP A 132 -0.26 18.72 0.11
N VAL A 133 -0.62 18.92 -1.16
CA VAL A 133 -1.33 17.93 -1.97
C VAL A 133 -0.58 17.59 -3.24
N LEU A 134 -0.19 18.60 -4.02
CA LEU A 134 0.38 18.39 -5.35
C LEU A 134 1.82 17.85 -5.29
N LEU A 135 2.65 18.42 -4.42
CA LEU A 135 4.03 18.02 -4.24
C LEU A 135 4.15 16.57 -3.73
N PRO A 136 3.39 16.11 -2.72
CA PRO A 136 3.35 14.70 -2.33
C PRO A 136 2.98 13.76 -3.47
N SER A 137 1.96 14.09 -4.29
CA SER A 137 1.58 13.26 -5.45
C SER A 137 2.74 13.11 -6.45
N VAL A 138 3.47 14.19 -6.74
CA VAL A 138 4.62 14.16 -7.63
C VAL A 138 5.77 13.34 -7.03
N VAL A 139 6.06 13.52 -5.74
CA VAL A 139 7.13 12.79 -5.04
C VAL A 139 6.84 11.29 -5.00
N VAL A 140 5.59 10.89 -4.68
CA VAL A 140 5.18 9.48 -4.69
C VAL A 140 5.31 8.91 -6.11
N PHE A 141 4.84 9.64 -7.14
CA PHE A 141 4.98 9.19 -8.52
C PHE A 141 6.44 8.92 -8.91
N PHE A 142 7.34 9.89 -8.71
CA PHE A 142 8.76 9.70 -9.05
C PHE A 142 9.46 8.67 -8.15
N GLY A 143 9.08 8.58 -6.87
CA GLY A 143 9.59 7.62 -5.92
C GLY A 143 9.36 6.17 -6.37
N PHE A 144 8.22 5.88 -7.00
CA PHE A 144 7.92 4.57 -7.56
C PHE A 144 8.31 4.41 -9.04
N LEU A 145 8.34 5.49 -9.82
CA LEU A 145 8.73 5.44 -11.23
C LEU A 145 10.18 4.96 -11.40
N ILE A 146 11.11 5.53 -10.63
CA ILE A 146 12.55 5.23 -10.73
C ILE A 146 12.83 3.73 -10.52
N PRO A 147 12.43 3.09 -9.41
CA PRO A 147 12.67 1.68 -9.19
C PRO A 147 11.95 0.80 -10.22
N CYS A 148 10.74 1.17 -10.66
CA CYS A 148 10.02 0.41 -11.69
C CYS A 148 10.77 0.39 -13.02
N ILE A 149 11.35 1.52 -13.45
CA ILE A 149 12.16 1.59 -14.67
C ILE A 149 13.42 0.72 -14.54
N LEU A 150 14.11 0.77 -13.40
CA LEU A 150 15.31 -0.03 -13.16
C LEU A 150 15.00 -1.53 -13.16
N ILE A 151 13.95 -1.94 -12.45
CA ILE A 151 13.51 -3.34 -12.36
C ILE A 151 13.02 -3.82 -13.73
N GLY A 152 12.14 -3.07 -14.40
CA GLY A 152 11.65 -3.41 -15.73
C GLY A 152 12.78 -3.52 -16.75
N GLY A 153 13.74 -2.60 -16.73
CA GLY A 153 14.92 -2.65 -17.59
C GLY A 153 15.81 -3.87 -17.33
N ALA A 154 16.01 -4.25 -16.07
CA ALA A 154 16.76 -5.45 -15.71
C ALA A 154 16.04 -6.74 -16.14
N LEU A 155 14.72 -6.82 -15.89
CA LEU A 155 13.89 -7.97 -16.26
C LEU A 155 13.87 -8.22 -17.78
N LEU A 156 13.78 -7.14 -18.57
CA LEU A 156 13.87 -7.26 -20.03
C LEU A 156 15.23 -7.83 -20.47
N LYS A 157 16.33 -7.38 -19.87
CA LYS A 157 17.67 -7.91 -20.17
C LYS A 157 17.82 -9.38 -19.79
N PHE A 158 17.31 -9.80 -18.64
CA PHE A 158 17.36 -11.22 -18.26
C PHE A 158 16.58 -12.09 -19.23
N ARG A 159 15.42 -11.63 -19.70
CA ARG A 159 14.61 -12.35 -20.68
C ARG A 159 15.31 -12.48 -22.04
N GLU A 160 16.09 -11.49 -22.45
CA GLU A 160 16.89 -11.57 -23.68
C GLU A 160 18.06 -12.55 -23.57
N LEU A 161 18.63 -12.72 -22.36
CA LEU A 161 19.73 -13.66 -22.12
C LEU A 161 19.30 -15.13 -22.07
N GLU A 162 18.09 -15.41 -21.58
CA GLU A 162 17.51 -16.78 -21.57
C GLU A 162 17.04 -17.24 -22.95
N ALA A 163 16.80 -16.32 -23.88
CA ALA A 163 16.34 -16.62 -25.23
C ALA A 163 17.48 -16.99 -26.21
N LYS A 164 18.75 -16.99 -25.74
CA LYS A 164 19.95 -17.26 -26.54
C LYS A 164 20.64 -18.54 -26.11
#